data_AF-A0A814Y8B0-F1
#
_entry.id   AF-A0A814Y8B0-F1
#
_cell.length_a   1.000
_cell.length_b   1.000
_cell.length_c   1.000
_cell.angle_alpha   90.00
_cell.angle_beta   90.00
_cell.angle_gamma   90.00
#
_symmetry.space_group_name_H-M   'P 1'
#
loop_
_entity.id
_entity.type
_entity.pdbx_description
1 polymer ?
#
loop_
_entity_poly.entity_id
_entity_poly.type
_entity_poly.pdbx_seq_one_letter_code
_entity_poly.pdbx_strand_id
1 'polypeptide(L)'
;MATNSKMFEKKSDDKIKKNIFSYYPKTRKDITYNQLFAFAGMQGWRTSNEDFHKHLIPIDDQSWKRIDTAKNAANLVDKYIIDALNQIRLNPNNELIDKSQFNINQFSYIIKNKFLQLDKHLSTLVNDQSGSVCIVCLIGPLYIYLINLGDSRGIIISNNGQVLASTKDHKPSVEQEKKRIEKAGGRVTQCENDVPRVEYKLAISRTLGDYTFDKRFIPASPDIIQYPINSSASFVIIACDGIWDVMTNEQVAQFVSQKASNTSIQDIASQLLDQSFILGSTDNMSIYIIKISN
;
A
#
# COMPACT_ATOMS: atom_id res chain seq x y z
N MET A 1 51.50 4.70 -37.25
CA MET A 1 50.42 3.80 -36.77
C MET A 1 49.76 4.48 -35.58
N ALA A 2 48.62 5.15 -35.81
CA ALA A 2 47.85 5.79 -34.75
C ALA A 2 46.64 4.90 -34.45
N THR A 3 46.60 4.32 -33.26
CA THR A 3 45.44 3.56 -32.76
C THR A 3 44.56 4.49 -31.92
N ASN A 4 43.42 4.83 -32.49
CA ASN A 4 42.35 5.62 -31.87
C ASN A 4 41.80 4.96 -30.60
N SER A 5 41.87 5.68 -29.48
CA SER A 5 41.05 5.43 -28.29
C SER A 5 39.59 5.79 -28.60
N LYS A 6 38.70 4.79 -28.69
CA LYS A 6 37.26 5.05 -28.81
C LYS A 6 36.67 5.43 -27.45
N MET A 7 36.13 6.64 -27.41
CA MET A 7 35.27 7.20 -26.38
C MET A 7 34.12 6.25 -26.02
N PHE A 8 33.83 6.21 -24.72
CA PHE A 8 32.65 5.66 -24.09
C PHE A 8 31.34 6.11 -24.78
N GLU A 9 30.51 5.16 -25.23
CA GLU A 9 29.12 5.45 -25.58
C GLU A 9 28.18 5.14 -24.40
N LYS A 10 27.86 6.20 -23.63
CA LYS A 10 26.68 6.31 -22.76
C LYS A 10 25.39 6.35 -23.61
N LYS A 11 25.02 5.26 -24.29
CA LYS A 11 23.82 5.21 -25.15
C LYS A 11 22.72 4.22 -24.70
N SER A 12 22.93 3.48 -23.60
CA SER A 12 21.94 2.49 -23.11
C SER A 12 20.87 3.08 -22.19
N ASP A 13 21.17 4.12 -21.40
CA ASP A 13 20.27 4.56 -20.32
C ASP A 13 19.11 5.45 -20.80
N ASP A 14 19.32 6.25 -21.85
CA ASP A 14 18.30 7.20 -22.35
C ASP A 14 17.13 6.52 -23.07
N LYS A 15 17.35 5.33 -23.66
CA LYS A 15 16.26 4.57 -24.32
C LYS A 15 15.37 3.84 -23.33
N ILE A 16 15.90 3.41 -22.18
CA ILE A 16 15.12 2.72 -21.14
C ILE A 16 14.20 3.73 -20.40
N LYS A 17 14.69 4.95 -20.15
CA LYS A 17 13.90 6.02 -19.52
C LYS A 17 12.69 6.47 -20.34
N LYS A 18 12.75 6.38 -21.68
CA LYS A 18 11.67 6.81 -22.59
C LYS A 18 10.39 5.98 -22.51
N ASN A 19 10.44 4.75 -21.97
CA ASN A 19 9.26 3.89 -21.89
C ASN A 19 8.51 3.96 -20.55
N ILE A 20 9.15 4.50 -19.51
CA ILE A 20 8.60 4.55 -18.14
C ILE A 20 8.04 5.94 -17.83
N PHE A 21 8.69 7.00 -18.33
CA PHE A 21 8.27 8.38 -18.08
C PHE A 21 7.59 9.02 -19.29
N SER A 22 6.53 9.79 -19.04
CA SER A 22 5.90 10.65 -20.04
C SER A 22 6.75 11.89 -20.31
N TYR A 23 6.61 12.47 -21.51
CA TYR A 23 7.28 13.72 -21.88
C TYR A 23 6.83 14.92 -21.02
N TYR A 24 5.56 14.92 -20.62
CA TYR A 24 4.97 15.92 -19.73
C TYR A 24 4.22 15.20 -18.60
N PRO A 25 4.24 15.74 -17.38
CA PRO A 25 3.55 15.13 -16.26
C PRO A 25 2.03 15.27 -16.45
N LYS A 26 1.29 14.21 -16.10
CA LYS A 26 -0.17 14.24 -16.08
C LYS A 26 -0.64 14.56 -14.67
N THR A 27 -0.85 15.84 -14.40
CA THR A 27 -1.21 16.39 -13.08
C THR A 27 -2.72 16.47 -12.82
N ARG A 28 -3.55 16.00 -13.76
CA ARG A 28 -4.99 15.88 -13.52
C ARG A 28 -5.22 14.92 -12.34
N LYS A 29 -6.00 15.39 -11.37
CA LYS A 29 -6.36 14.61 -10.19
C LYS A 29 -7.69 13.91 -10.40
N ASP A 30 -7.75 12.66 -9.95
CA ASP A 30 -9.00 11.94 -9.73
C ASP A 30 -9.33 12.02 -8.24
N ILE A 31 -10.51 12.50 -7.88
CA ILE A 31 -10.88 12.78 -6.49
C ILE A 31 -12.26 12.19 -6.23
N THR A 32 -12.36 11.34 -5.22
CA THR A 32 -13.63 10.79 -4.73
C THR A 32 -13.72 10.97 -3.24
N TYR A 33 -14.81 11.52 -2.71
CA TYR A 33 -14.92 11.83 -1.29
C TYR A 33 -16.36 11.77 -0.79
N ASN A 34 -16.48 11.65 0.53
CA ASN A 34 -17.71 11.88 1.28
C ASN A 34 -17.38 12.54 2.63
N GLN A 35 -18.31 12.54 3.59
CA GLN A 35 -18.08 13.14 4.90
C GLN A 35 -16.99 12.44 5.72
N LEU A 36 -16.75 11.15 5.48
CA LEU A 36 -15.85 10.30 6.24
C LEU A 36 -14.48 10.11 5.59
N PHE A 37 -14.37 10.16 4.27
CA PHE A 37 -13.08 10.00 3.59
C PHE A 37 -12.95 10.85 2.35
N ALA A 38 -11.70 11.06 1.95
CA ALA A 38 -11.34 11.55 0.63
C ALA A 38 -10.22 10.67 0.05
N PHE A 39 -10.40 10.31 -1.21
CA PHE A 39 -9.39 9.75 -2.09
C PHE A 39 -8.92 10.84 -3.06
N ALA A 40 -7.62 10.88 -3.32
CA ALA A 40 -7.07 11.61 -4.45
C ALA A 40 -5.99 10.76 -5.14
N GLY A 41 -6.00 10.74 -6.47
CA GLY A 41 -5.01 10.07 -7.31
C GLY A 41 -4.46 10.97 -8.42
N MET A 42 -3.19 10.81 -8.77
CA MET A 42 -2.51 11.55 -9.84
C MET A 42 -1.49 10.64 -10.54
N GLN A 43 -1.54 10.60 -11.87
CA GLN A 43 -0.62 9.76 -12.65
C GLN A 43 0.83 10.28 -12.58
N GLY A 44 1.04 11.60 -12.53
CA GLY A 44 2.37 12.19 -12.41
C GLY A 44 3.21 11.95 -13.67
N TRP A 45 4.46 11.53 -13.49
CA TRP A 45 5.43 11.38 -14.57
C TRP A 45 5.40 10.01 -15.26
N ARG A 46 4.67 9.01 -14.75
CA ARG A 46 4.62 7.67 -15.38
C ARG A 46 3.84 7.70 -16.70
N THR A 47 4.15 6.81 -17.63
CA THR A 47 3.43 6.69 -18.93
C THR A 47 1.98 6.20 -18.76
N SER A 48 1.73 5.32 -17.78
CA SER A 48 0.41 4.83 -17.39
C SER A 48 0.12 5.08 -15.90
N ASN A 49 -1.16 5.03 -15.54
CA ASN A 49 -1.58 4.95 -14.14
C ASN A 49 -1.91 3.50 -13.80
N GLU A 50 -1.03 2.85 -13.06
CA GLU A 50 -1.17 1.47 -12.57
C GLU A 50 -1.79 1.39 -11.18
N ASP A 51 -1.78 2.50 -10.45
CA ASP A 51 -2.55 2.63 -9.22
C ASP A 51 -4.04 2.41 -9.52
N PHE A 52 -4.63 1.64 -8.63
CA PHE A 52 -6.06 1.41 -8.61
C PHE A 52 -6.52 1.58 -7.18
N HIS A 53 -7.77 1.91 -6.99
CA HIS A 53 -8.33 2.06 -5.67
C HIS A 53 -9.78 1.61 -5.70
N LYS A 54 -10.26 1.10 -4.56
CA LYS A 54 -11.67 0.76 -4.39
C LYS A 54 -12.12 1.11 -2.99
N HIS A 55 -13.31 1.69 -2.89
CA HIS A 55 -14.00 1.97 -1.64
C HIS A 55 -15.34 1.24 -1.65
N LEU A 56 -15.70 0.63 -0.52
CA LEU A 56 -17.01 0.00 -0.31
C LEU A 56 -17.66 0.69 0.88
N ILE A 57 -18.89 1.18 0.72
CA ILE A 57 -19.67 1.83 1.79
C ILE A 57 -21.04 1.14 1.87
N PRO A 58 -21.40 0.56 3.02
CA PRO A 58 -22.80 0.49 3.42
C PRO A 58 -23.03 1.30 4.70
N ILE A 59 -23.80 2.40 4.57
CA ILE A 59 -24.46 3.04 5.71
C ILE A 59 -25.74 2.25 5.95
N ASP A 60 -25.65 1.26 6.83
CA ASP A 60 -26.56 1.01 7.95
C ASP A 60 -26.33 -0.41 8.48
N ASP A 61 -26.13 -0.45 9.80
CA ASP A 61 -26.00 -1.62 10.67
C ASP A 61 -24.92 -2.67 10.30
N GLN A 62 -23.87 -2.72 11.12
CA GLN A 62 -22.80 -3.74 11.12
C GLN A 62 -21.83 -3.79 9.92
N SER A 63 -20.85 -2.89 9.81
CA SER A 63 -19.73 -3.15 8.87
C SER A 63 -18.41 -2.45 9.21
N TRP A 64 -17.33 -3.15 8.88
CA TRP A 64 -15.94 -2.68 8.94
C TRP A 64 -15.65 -1.76 7.72
N LYS A 65 -14.97 -0.61 7.87
CA LYS A 65 -14.56 0.30 6.75
C LYS A 65 -13.41 -0.32 5.93
N ARG A 66 -13.06 0.15 4.70
CA ARG A 66 -12.02 -0.48 3.83
C ARG A 66 -11.42 0.45 2.74
N ILE A 67 -10.14 0.26 2.38
CA ILE A 67 -9.40 0.85 1.24
C ILE A 67 -8.46 -0.22 0.66
N ASP A 68 -8.21 -0.35 -0.65
CA ASP A 68 -7.18 -1.25 -1.25
C ASP A 68 -6.66 -0.75 -2.62
N THR A 69 -5.46 -1.21 -3.06
CA THR A 69 -4.83 -0.87 -4.36
C THR A 69 -4.58 -2.06 -5.34
N ALA A 70 -4.58 -1.78 -6.66
CA ALA A 70 -4.32 -2.59 -7.90
C ALA A 70 -5.49 -3.33 -8.63
N LYS A 71 -5.66 -3.14 -9.96
CA LYS A 71 -6.86 -3.47 -10.78
C LYS A 71 -7.42 -4.90 -10.70
N ASN A 72 -6.61 -5.94 -10.96
CA ASN A 72 -7.08 -7.33 -11.02
C ASN A 72 -7.07 -8.01 -9.65
N ALA A 73 -6.06 -7.70 -8.84
CA ALA A 73 -5.97 -8.16 -7.47
C ALA A 73 -7.08 -7.56 -6.60
N ALA A 74 -7.34 -6.25 -6.66
CA ALA A 74 -8.27 -5.57 -5.74
C ALA A 74 -9.70 -6.15 -5.77
N ASN A 75 -10.22 -6.53 -6.93
CA ASN A 75 -11.55 -7.17 -7.01
C ASN A 75 -11.61 -8.51 -6.28
N LEU A 76 -10.51 -9.25 -6.24
CA LEU A 76 -10.43 -10.50 -5.50
C LEU A 76 -10.05 -10.28 -4.03
N VAL A 77 -9.11 -9.37 -3.72
CA VAL A 77 -8.80 -8.97 -2.34
C VAL A 77 -10.11 -8.65 -1.62
N ASP A 78 -11.05 -7.98 -2.29
CA ASP A 78 -12.39 -7.70 -1.76
C ASP A 78 -13.11 -8.93 -1.24
N LYS A 79 -13.33 -9.88 -2.15
CA LYS A 79 -14.01 -11.14 -1.88
C LYS A 79 -13.35 -11.91 -0.74
N TYR A 80 -12.02 -11.99 -0.72
CA TYR A 80 -11.29 -12.78 0.27
C TYR A 80 -11.28 -12.16 1.66
N ILE A 81 -11.23 -10.84 1.77
CA ILE A 81 -11.37 -10.15 3.06
C ILE A 81 -12.80 -10.27 3.59
N ILE A 82 -13.84 -10.18 2.74
CA ILE A 82 -15.23 -10.38 3.19
C ILE A 82 -15.42 -11.81 3.70
N ASP A 83 -14.91 -12.79 2.96
CA ASP A 83 -14.91 -14.19 3.38
C ASP A 83 -14.12 -14.37 4.69
N ALA A 84 -12.97 -13.71 4.85
CA ALA A 84 -12.23 -13.68 6.11
C ALA A 84 -13.10 -13.16 7.26
N LEU A 85 -13.73 -11.99 7.10
CA LEU A 85 -14.55 -11.37 8.14
C LEU A 85 -15.75 -12.22 8.52
N ASN A 86 -16.37 -12.90 7.55
CA ASN A 86 -17.44 -13.87 7.81
C ASN A 86 -16.91 -15.07 8.60
N GLN A 87 -15.75 -15.61 8.25
CA GLN A 87 -15.13 -16.70 9.00
C GLN A 87 -14.75 -16.30 10.42
N ILE A 88 -14.24 -15.08 10.61
CA ILE A 88 -13.83 -14.57 11.92
C ILE A 88 -15.04 -14.37 12.85
N ARG A 89 -16.22 -14.09 12.30
CA ARG A 89 -17.46 -13.96 13.08
C ARG A 89 -17.99 -15.29 13.61
N LEU A 90 -17.45 -16.43 13.15
CA LEU A 90 -17.95 -17.75 13.44
C LEU A 90 -16.97 -18.54 14.31
N ASN A 91 -17.50 -19.23 15.32
CA ASN A 91 -16.73 -20.21 16.10
C ASN A 91 -16.57 -21.52 15.28
N PRO A 92 -15.78 -22.50 15.75
CA PRO A 92 -15.62 -23.79 15.03
C PRO A 92 -16.92 -24.55 14.77
N ASN A 93 -18.01 -24.22 15.47
CA ASN A 93 -19.34 -24.79 15.30
C ASN A 93 -20.26 -23.93 14.39
N ASN A 94 -19.72 -22.91 13.71
CA ASN A 94 -20.46 -21.94 12.90
C ASN A 94 -21.46 -21.05 13.65
N GLU A 95 -21.20 -20.74 14.92
CA GLU A 95 -22.02 -19.82 15.72
C GLU A 95 -21.34 -18.46 15.86
N LEU A 96 -22.13 -17.38 16.01
CA LEU A 96 -21.61 -16.02 16.13
C LEU A 96 -20.76 -15.85 17.40
N ILE A 97 -19.52 -15.39 17.25
CA ILE A 97 -18.62 -15.07 18.35
C ILE A 97 -18.95 -13.68 18.90
N ASP A 98 -18.93 -13.54 20.23
CA ASP A 98 -19.03 -12.25 20.91
C ASP A 98 -17.86 -11.33 20.50
N LYS A 99 -18.15 -10.06 20.20
CA LYS A 99 -17.15 -9.03 19.82
C LYS A 99 -15.99 -8.93 20.84
N SER A 100 -16.24 -9.21 22.11
CA SER A 100 -15.24 -9.19 23.19
C SER A 100 -14.24 -10.36 23.16
N GLN A 101 -14.56 -11.44 22.44
CA GLN A 101 -13.72 -12.64 22.33
C GLN A 101 -12.82 -12.63 21.08
N PHE A 102 -12.78 -11.51 20.36
CA PHE A 102 -12.01 -11.37 19.12
C PHE A 102 -10.50 -11.40 19.39
N ASN A 103 -9.84 -12.50 19.02
CA ASN A 103 -8.41 -12.67 19.19
C ASN A 103 -7.63 -12.19 17.96
N ILE A 104 -6.74 -11.20 18.14
CA ILE A 104 -5.90 -10.67 17.05
C ILE A 104 -5.02 -11.73 16.38
N ASN A 105 -4.58 -12.75 17.12
CA ASN A 105 -3.80 -13.84 16.53
C ASN A 105 -4.66 -14.69 15.60
N GLN A 106 -5.92 -14.97 15.98
CA GLN A 106 -6.86 -15.67 15.12
C GLN A 106 -7.22 -14.83 13.89
N PHE A 107 -7.48 -13.53 14.08
CA PHE A 107 -7.69 -12.59 12.98
C PHE A 107 -6.51 -12.60 12.02
N SER A 108 -5.30 -12.45 12.54
CA SER A 108 -4.07 -12.43 11.74
C SER A 108 -3.85 -13.73 10.99
N TYR A 109 -4.09 -14.87 11.64
CA TYR A 109 -4.01 -16.17 11.00
C TYR A 109 -5.00 -16.31 9.83
N ILE A 110 -6.27 -15.94 10.03
CA ILE A 110 -7.31 -16.04 9.00
C ILE A 110 -7.00 -15.11 7.83
N ILE A 111 -6.66 -13.84 8.09
CA ILE A 111 -6.29 -12.88 7.04
C ILE A 111 -5.09 -13.37 6.24
N LYS A 112 -4.02 -13.83 6.91
CA LYS A 112 -2.83 -14.34 6.22
C LYS A 112 -3.15 -15.54 5.33
N ASN A 113 -3.95 -16.50 5.82
CA ASN A 113 -4.39 -17.63 5.02
C ASN A 113 -5.25 -17.21 3.82
N LYS A 114 -6.09 -16.19 3.98
CA LYS A 114 -6.93 -15.65 2.89
C LYS A 114 -6.11 -14.98 1.81
N PHE A 115 -5.04 -14.27 2.16
CA PHE A 115 -4.08 -13.74 1.19
C PHE A 115 -3.33 -14.86 0.44
N LEU A 116 -2.95 -15.95 1.10
CA LEU A 116 -2.34 -17.11 0.42
C LEU A 116 -3.33 -17.80 -0.54
N GLN A 117 -4.59 -17.96 -0.13
CA GLN A 117 -5.64 -18.53 -1.00
C GLN A 117 -5.97 -17.61 -2.18
N LEU A 118 -5.98 -16.30 -1.94
CA LEU A 118 -6.16 -15.27 -2.96
C LEU A 118 -5.05 -15.34 -4.01
N ASP A 119 -3.79 -15.36 -3.58
CA ASP A 119 -2.63 -15.42 -4.48
C ASP A 119 -2.64 -16.70 -5.32
N LYS A 120 -2.98 -17.85 -4.72
CA LYS A 120 -3.17 -19.11 -5.46
C LYS A 120 -4.31 -19.03 -6.48
N HIS A 121 -5.39 -18.30 -6.18
CA HIS A 121 -6.49 -18.12 -7.13
C HIS A 121 -6.11 -17.14 -8.24
N LEU A 122 -5.38 -16.06 -7.92
CA LEU A 122 -4.85 -15.15 -8.92
C LEU A 122 -3.92 -15.86 -9.90
N SER A 123 -3.14 -16.84 -9.46
CA SER A 123 -2.24 -17.61 -10.32
C SER A 123 -2.95 -18.45 -11.38
N THR A 124 -4.26 -18.70 -11.24
CA THR A 124 -5.06 -19.42 -12.25
C THR A 124 -5.73 -18.47 -13.24
N LEU A 125 -5.75 -17.17 -12.96
CA LEU A 125 -6.45 -16.15 -13.74
C LEU A 125 -5.50 -15.26 -14.54
N VAL A 126 -4.29 -15.07 -14.03
CA VAL A 126 -3.29 -14.15 -14.59
C VAL A 126 -2.18 -14.94 -15.25
N ASN A 127 -1.97 -14.67 -16.54
CA ASN A 127 -0.89 -15.27 -17.35
C ASN A 127 0.28 -14.31 -17.62
N ASP A 128 0.27 -13.13 -17.01
CA ASP A 128 1.35 -12.15 -17.13
C ASP A 128 2.31 -12.19 -15.93
N GLN A 129 3.36 -11.38 -15.99
CA GLN A 129 4.38 -11.28 -14.95
C GLN A 129 4.08 -10.13 -13.97
N SER A 130 2.83 -9.68 -13.89
CA SER A 130 2.48 -8.55 -13.03
C SER A 130 2.39 -8.96 -11.56
N GLY A 131 2.80 -8.01 -10.73
CA GLY A 131 2.68 -8.05 -9.28
C GLY A 131 1.76 -6.95 -8.78
N SER A 132 1.30 -7.09 -7.54
CA SER A 132 0.55 -6.06 -6.85
C SER A 132 0.89 -6.02 -5.37
N VAL A 133 1.00 -4.79 -4.88
CA VAL A 133 0.97 -4.46 -3.46
C VAL A 133 -0.41 -3.99 -3.05
N CYS A 134 -0.68 -4.08 -1.76
CA CYS A 134 -1.99 -3.81 -1.20
C CYS A 134 -1.86 -3.29 0.24
N ILE A 135 -2.68 -2.30 0.58
CA ILE A 135 -2.81 -1.79 1.94
C ILE A 135 -4.30 -1.65 2.26
N VAL A 136 -4.76 -2.45 3.23
CA VAL A 136 -6.15 -2.49 3.68
C VAL A 136 -6.32 -1.70 4.96
N CYS A 137 -7.32 -0.82 5.07
CA CYS A 137 -7.76 -0.27 6.36
C CYS A 137 -9.13 -0.77 6.77
N LEU A 138 -9.22 -1.66 7.76
CA LEU A 138 -10.48 -2.13 8.33
C LEU A 138 -10.87 -1.38 9.60
N ILE A 139 -11.93 -0.57 9.59
CA ILE A 139 -12.38 0.17 10.79
C ILE A 139 -13.65 -0.46 11.31
N GLY A 140 -13.57 -1.15 12.44
CA GLY A 140 -14.73 -1.74 13.11
C GLY A 140 -15.23 -0.86 14.24
N PRO A 141 -16.05 -1.43 15.15
CA PRO A 141 -16.59 -0.68 16.28
C PRO A 141 -15.56 -0.37 17.37
N LEU A 142 -14.52 -1.20 17.52
CA LEU A 142 -13.54 -1.09 18.61
C LEU A 142 -12.10 -0.87 18.12
N TYR A 143 -11.80 -1.28 16.89
CA TYR A 143 -10.43 -1.32 16.39
C TYR A 143 -10.35 -0.87 14.94
N ILE A 144 -9.23 -0.24 14.62
CA ILE A 144 -8.73 0.01 13.27
C ILE A 144 -7.68 -1.08 13.00
N TYR A 145 -7.81 -1.78 11.87
CA TYR A 145 -6.80 -2.69 11.38
C TYR A 145 -6.15 -2.12 10.12
N LEU A 146 -4.84 -2.05 10.10
CA LEU A 146 -4.07 -1.79 8.88
C LEU A 146 -3.42 -3.10 8.44
N ILE A 147 -3.72 -3.57 7.24
CA ILE A 147 -3.23 -4.83 6.66
C ILE A 147 -2.33 -4.47 5.49
N ASN A 148 -1.02 -4.55 5.66
CA ASN A 148 -0.06 -4.18 4.62
C ASN A 148 0.53 -5.40 3.92
N LEU A 149 0.58 -5.37 2.60
CA LEU A 149 1.33 -6.28 1.75
C LEU A 149 2.06 -5.45 0.68
N GLY A 150 3.26 -4.99 1.00
CA GLY A 150 4.12 -4.29 0.05
C GLY A 150 4.65 -3.00 0.66
N ASP A 151 4.88 -2.01 -0.18
CA ASP A 151 5.48 -0.73 0.15
C ASP A 151 4.53 0.48 0.05
N SER A 152 3.25 0.24 -0.20
CA SER A 152 2.23 1.17 0.28
C SER A 152 2.24 1.23 1.80
N ARG A 153 1.85 2.38 2.37
CA ARG A 153 1.89 2.60 3.82
C ARG A 153 0.62 3.25 4.33
N GLY A 154 0.21 2.79 5.51
CA GLY A 154 -0.88 3.36 6.30
C GLY A 154 -0.38 3.89 7.64
N ILE A 155 -0.84 5.08 8.03
CA ILE A 155 -0.58 5.69 9.32
C ILE A 155 -1.90 6.08 10.01
N ILE A 156 -1.91 6.00 11.34
CA ILE A 156 -2.98 6.52 12.19
C ILE A 156 -2.42 7.73 12.91
N ILE A 157 -3.12 8.85 12.85
CA ILE A 157 -2.67 10.11 13.43
C ILE A 157 -3.70 10.70 14.37
N SER A 158 -3.19 11.47 15.34
CA SER A 158 -3.99 12.30 16.21
C SER A 158 -4.32 13.66 15.58
N ASN A 159 -5.22 14.40 16.23
CA ASN A 159 -5.59 15.75 15.81
C ASN A 159 -4.43 16.76 15.88
N ASN A 160 -3.39 16.50 16.68
CA ASN A 160 -2.19 17.36 16.77
C ASN A 160 -1.04 16.92 15.85
N GLY A 161 -1.28 15.95 14.96
CA GLY A 161 -0.30 15.49 13.98
C GLY A 161 0.76 14.54 14.56
N GLN A 162 0.49 13.90 15.69
CA GLN A 162 1.30 12.80 16.20
C GLN A 162 0.95 11.51 15.44
N VAL A 163 1.98 10.78 15.00
CA VAL A 163 1.81 9.44 14.43
C VAL A 163 1.61 8.44 15.58
N LEU A 164 0.42 7.85 15.65
CA LEU A 164 0.02 6.90 16.69
C LEU A 164 0.35 5.45 16.31
N ALA A 165 0.25 5.13 15.02
CA ALA A 165 0.64 3.84 14.45
C ALA A 165 1.03 4.00 12.98
N SER A 166 1.90 3.11 12.48
CA SER A 166 2.32 3.06 11.08
C SER A 166 2.60 1.63 10.67
N THR A 167 2.13 1.24 9.48
CA THR A 167 2.60 0.01 8.84
C THR A 167 4.09 0.12 8.50
N LYS A 168 4.74 -1.04 8.31
CA LYS A 168 6.12 -1.12 7.86
C LYS A 168 6.12 -1.60 6.42
N ASP A 169 6.92 -0.95 5.58
CA ASP A 169 7.05 -1.32 4.18
C ASP A 169 7.78 -2.65 4.04
N HIS A 170 7.34 -3.44 3.08
CA HIS A 170 7.98 -4.68 2.68
C HIS A 170 8.96 -4.41 1.52
N LYS A 171 10.09 -3.77 1.84
CA LYS A 171 11.19 -3.51 0.89
C LYS A 171 12.39 -4.43 1.22
N PRO A 172 13.17 -4.90 0.23
CA PRO A 172 14.38 -5.69 0.47
C PRO A 172 15.46 -4.94 1.26
N SER A 173 15.38 -3.61 1.31
CA SER A 173 16.23 -2.76 2.16
C SER A 173 15.94 -2.90 3.66
N VAL A 174 14.77 -3.43 4.04
CA VAL A 174 14.40 -3.68 5.44
C VAL A 174 15.10 -4.93 5.93
N GLU A 175 15.90 -4.80 6.99
CA GLU A 175 16.77 -5.86 7.50
C GLU A 175 16.02 -7.17 7.83
N GLN A 176 14.80 -7.07 8.36
CA GLN A 176 13.96 -8.24 8.63
C GLN A 176 13.56 -8.98 7.35
N GLU A 177 13.22 -8.24 6.29
CA GLU A 177 12.84 -8.80 4.99
C GLU A 177 14.05 -9.40 4.28
N LYS A 178 15.20 -8.70 4.31
CA LYS A 178 16.46 -9.21 3.79
C LYS A 178 16.83 -10.56 4.40
N LYS A 179 16.84 -10.66 5.73
CA LYS A 179 17.13 -11.92 6.44
C LYS A 179 16.14 -13.02 6.07
N ARG A 180 14.85 -12.69 5.93
CA ARG A 180 13.82 -13.66 5.53
C ARG A 180 14.08 -14.21 4.13
N ILE A 181 14.41 -13.34 3.17
CA ILE A 181 14.72 -13.71 1.79
C ILE A 181 15.97 -14.60 1.73
N GLU A 182 17.06 -14.18 2.37
CA GLU A 182 18.33 -14.92 2.39
C GLU A 182 18.18 -16.28 3.06
N LYS A 183 17.44 -16.35 4.18
CA LYS A 183 17.13 -17.62 4.86
C LYS A 183 16.30 -18.58 3.99
N ALA A 184 15.45 -18.04 3.12
CA ALA A 184 14.68 -18.84 2.16
C ALA A 184 15.53 -19.33 0.97
N GLY A 185 16.77 -18.85 0.83
CA GLY A 185 17.70 -19.18 -0.27
C GLY A 185 17.71 -18.17 -1.41
N GLY A 186 16.99 -17.06 -1.28
CA GLY A 186 17.01 -15.96 -2.25
C GLY A 186 18.16 -14.98 -2.00
N ARG A 187 18.32 -14.01 -2.90
CA ARG A 187 19.35 -12.97 -2.80
C ARG A 187 18.75 -11.58 -2.78
N VAL A 188 19.30 -10.73 -1.91
CA VAL A 188 19.09 -9.28 -1.94
C VAL A 188 20.38 -8.63 -2.43
N THR A 189 20.30 -7.96 -3.58
CA THR A 189 21.45 -7.27 -4.18
C THR A 189 21.13 -5.80 -4.36
N GLN A 190 22.09 -4.93 -4.10
CA GLN A 190 22.00 -3.50 -4.39
C GLN A 190 23.06 -3.16 -5.45
N CYS A 191 22.62 -2.67 -6.60
CA CYS A 191 23.50 -2.13 -7.63
C CYS A 191 23.84 -0.66 -7.30
N GLU A 192 24.93 -0.14 -7.88
CA GLU A 192 25.33 1.25 -7.71
C GLU A 192 24.23 2.20 -8.22
N ASN A 193 23.87 3.20 -7.42
CA ASN A 193 22.77 4.15 -7.69
C ASN A 193 21.38 3.50 -7.87
N ASP A 194 21.15 2.32 -7.29
CA ASP A 194 19.86 1.64 -7.26
C ASP A 194 19.47 1.24 -5.83
N VAL A 195 18.21 0.82 -5.66
CA VAL A 195 17.68 0.27 -4.42
C VAL A 195 18.01 -1.23 -4.29
N PRO A 196 18.04 -1.79 -3.08
CA PRO A 196 18.11 -3.24 -2.89
C PRO A 196 16.94 -3.97 -3.56
N ARG A 197 17.26 -5.03 -4.32
CA ARG A 197 16.29 -5.84 -5.08
C ARG A 197 16.41 -7.33 -4.78
N VAL A 198 15.27 -8.02 -4.76
CA VAL A 198 15.16 -9.49 -4.74
C VAL A 198 15.52 -10.03 -6.12
N GLU A 199 16.43 -11.00 -6.16
CA GLU A 199 16.89 -11.65 -7.41
C GLU A 199 17.23 -10.64 -8.51
N TYR A 200 17.90 -9.54 -8.14
CA TYR A 200 18.37 -8.47 -9.03
C TYR A 200 17.26 -7.69 -9.75
N LYS A 201 15.98 -7.92 -9.42
CA LYS A 201 14.85 -7.41 -10.21
C LYS A 201 13.83 -6.65 -9.38
N LEU A 202 13.29 -7.26 -8.33
CA LEU A 202 12.11 -6.73 -7.64
C LEU A 202 12.50 -5.86 -6.43
N ALA A 203 12.03 -4.61 -6.39
CA ALA A 203 12.28 -3.68 -5.28
C ALA A 203 11.32 -3.87 -4.09
N ILE A 204 10.49 -4.91 -4.12
CA ILE A 204 9.45 -5.22 -3.15
C ILE A 204 9.68 -6.64 -2.63
N SER A 205 9.50 -6.88 -1.33
CA SER A 205 9.79 -8.17 -0.69
C SER A 205 8.56 -9.04 -0.46
N ARG A 206 7.34 -8.52 -0.62
CA ARG A 206 6.07 -9.28 -0.47
C ARG A 206 5.02 -8.75 -1.44
N THR A 207 4.44 -9.63 -2.26
CA THR A 207 3.47 -9.24 -3.29
C THR A 207 2.42 -10.32 -3.53
N LEU A 208 1.27 -9.90 -4.07
CA LEU A 208 0.38 -10.76 -4.83
C LEU A 208 0.90 -10.84 -6.28
N GLY A 209 0.76 -11.98 -6.94
CA GLY A 209 1.28 -12.12 -8.31
C GLY A 209 2.78 -12.40 -8.35
N ASP A 210 3.48 -11.82 -9.32
CA ASP A 210 4.93 -12.00 -9.53
C ASP A 210 5.37 -13.47 -9.59
N TYR A 211 4.58 -14.34 -10.22
CA TYR A 211 4.79 -15.79 -10.21
C TYR A 211 6.08 -16.28 -10.89
N THR A 212 6.85 -15.38 -11.51
CA THR A 212 8.19 -15.67 -12.01
C THR A 212 9.24 -15.76 -10.90
N PHE A 213 8.92 -15.26 -9.70
CA PHE A 213 9.76 -15.38 -8.52
C PHE A 213 9.28 -16.51 -7.62
N ASP A 214 10.21 -17.06 -6.85
CA ASP A 214 9.87 -18.01 -5.80
C ASP A 214 9.08 -17.31 -4.68
N LYS A 215 7.86 -17.81 -4.42
CA LYS A 215 6.97 -17.23 -3.40
C LYS A 215 7.47 -17.44 -1.97
N ARG A 216 8.52 -18.23 -1.75
CA ARG A 216 9.29 -18.25 -0.48
C ARG A 216 10.06 -16.93 -0.27
N PHE A 217 10.50 -16.30 -1.35
CA PHE A 217 11.23 -15.02 -1.31
C PHE A 217 10.26 -13.85 -1.23
N ILE A 218 9.15 -13.92 -1.97
CA ILE A 218 8.13 -12.86 -2.05
C ILE A 218 6.73 -13.36 -1.68
N PRO A 219 6.50 -13.71 -0.40
CA PRO A 219 5.25 -14.33 0.02
C PRO A 219 4.09 -13.34 -0.01
N ALA A 220 2.90 -13.82 -0.38
CA ALA A 220 1.63 -13.13 -0.21
C ALA A 220 1.16 -13.20 1.26
N SER A 221 2.00 -12.72 2.19
CA SER A 221 1.71 -12.73 3.63
C SER A 221 1.73 -11.31 4.20
N PRO A 222 0.55 -10.70 4.44
CA PRO A 222 0.48 -9.34 4.95
C PRO A 222 0.87 -9.26 6.43
N ASP A 223 1.35 -8.09 6.83
CA ASP A 223 1.46 -7.70 8.24
C ASP A 223 0.23 -6.90 8.66
N ILE A 224 -0.16 -7.04 9.93
CA ILE A 224 -1.40 -6.45 10.46
C ILE A 224 -1.09 -5.66 11.70
N ILE A 225 -1.57 -4.43 11.74
CA ILE A 225 -1.59 -3.59 12.93
C ILE A 225 -3.03 -3.49 13.40
N GLN A 226 -3.24 -3.73 14.69
CA GLN A 226 -4.50 -3.43 15.39
C GLN A 226 -4.29 -2.20 16.25
N TYR A 227 -5.17 -1.22 16.11
CA TYR A 227 -5.16 0.00 16.92
C TYR A 227 -6.54 0.23 17.54
N PRO A 228 -6.66 0.43 18.86
CA PRO A 228 -7.94 0.67 19.50
C PRO A 228 -8.51 2.03 19.08
N ILE A 229 -9.78 2.06 18.71
CA ILE A 229 -10.49 3.32 18.46
C ILE A 229 -10.64 4.03 19.81
N ASN A 230 -9.98 5.17 19.94
CA ASN A 230 -9.98 6.00 21.13
C ASN A 230 -10.00 7.47 20.73
N SER A 231 -10.18 8.35 21.71
CA SER A 231 -10.26 9.80 21.49
C SER A 231 -8.99 10.42 20.91
N SER A 232 -7.86 9.70 20.93
CA SER A 232 -6.60 10.18 20.38
C SER A 232 -6.52 10.02 18.86
N ALA A 233 -7.16 9.02 18.26
CA ALA A 233 -7.13 8.80 16.81
C ALA A 233 -8.14 9.72 16.10
N SER A 234 -7.65 10.50 15.13
CA SER A 234 -8.48 11.47 14.38
C SER A 234 -8.52 11.17 12.90
N PHE A 235 -7.39 10.72 12.33
CA PHE A 235 -7.33 10.35 10.93
C PHE A 235 -6.57 9.05 10.70
N VAL A 236 -6.98 8.33 9.66
CA VAL A 236 -6.18 7.27 9.03
C VAL A 236 -5.79 7.75 7.65
N ILE A 237 -4.50 7.66 7.34
CA ILE A 237 -3.95 8.06 6.05
C ILE A 237 -3.32 6.83 5.42
N ILE A 238 -3.71 6.51 4.19
CA ILE A 238 -3.09 5.44 3.41
C ILE A 238 -2.66 6.02 2.08
N ALA A 239 -1.42 5.73 1.67
CA ALA A 239 -0.94 6.11 0.35
C ALA A 239 0.02 5.07 -0.24
N CYS A 240 0.22 5.12 -1.55
CA CYS A 240 1.31 4.42 -2.23
C CYS A 240 2.67 5.10 -1.97
N ASP A 241 3.74 4.40 -2.34
CA ASP A 241 5.13 4.85 -2.23
C ASP A 241 5.40 6.18 -2.96
N GLY A 242 4.66 6.52 -4.02
CA GLY A 242 4.74 7.82 -4.68
C GLY A 242 4.56 9.04 -3.75
N ILE A 243 3.94 8.87 -2.58
CA ILE A 243 3.91 9.87 -1.50
C ILE A 243 5.05 9.64 -0.49
N TRP A 244 5.22 8.39 -0.04
CA TRP A 244 6.12 8.05 1.06
C TRP A 244 7.61 8.09 0.71
N ASP A 245 7.95 8.04 -0.57
CA ASP A 245 9.33 8.16 -1.06
C ASP A 245 9.85 9.61 -0.95
N VAL A 246 8.95 10.59 -0.87
CA VAL A 246 9.29 12.02 -0.79
C VAL A 246 8.83 12.70 0.50
N MET A 247 7.94 12.08 1.27
CA MET A 247 7.45 12.60 2.54
C MET A 247 7.49 11.53 3.65
N THR A 248 8.01 11.92 4.80
CA THR A 248 8.00 11.10 6.02
C THR A 248 6.61 11.01 6.64
N ASN A 249 6.41 10.04 7.53
CA ASN A 249 5.18 9.88 8.29
C ASN A 249 4.82 11.16 9.05
N GLU A 250 5.80 11.78 9.70
CA GLU A 250 5.63 12.99 10.50
C GLU A 250 5.28 14.19 9.63
N GLN A 251 5.90 14.34 8.46
CA GLN A 251 5.56 15.42 7.52
C GLN A 251 4.12 15.31 7.02
N VAL A 252 3.68 14.11 6.64
CA VAL A 252 2.29 13.88 6.21
C VAL A 252 1.31 14.11 7.36
N ALA A 253 1.63 13.61 8.56
CA ALA A 253 0.79 13.77 9.74
C ALA A 253 0.59 15.25 10.11
N GLN A 254 1.68 16.02 10.14
CA GLN A 254 1.65 17.46 10.42
C GLN A 254 0.89 18.24 9.33
N PHE A 255 1.10 17.88 8.06
CA PHE A 255 0.41 18.54 6.95
C PHE A 255 -1.11 18.40 7.08
N VAL A 256 -1.59 17.18 7.39
CA VAL A 256 -3.02 16.91 7.56
C VAL A 256 -3.56 17.62 8.81
N SER A 257 -2.90 17.48 9.95
CA SER A 257 -3.41 18.03 11.22
C SER A 257 -3.50 19.56 11.22
N GLN A 258 -2.53 20.25 10.63
CA GLN A 258 -2.50 21.72 10.59
C GLN A 258 -3.59 22.32 9.69
N LYS A 259 -4.04 21.57 8.68
CA LYS A 259 -5.05 22.03 7.71
C LYS A 259 -6.46 21.55 8.04
N ALA A 260 -6.60 20.49 8.82
CA ALA A 260 -7.87 19.84 9.11
C ALA A 260 -8.95 20.76 9.71
N SER A 261 -8.56 21.86 10.38
CA SER A 261 -9.50 22.83 10.96
C SER A 261 -10.15 23.76 9.94
N ASN A 262 -9.47 24.06 8.82
CA ASN A 262 -9.84 25.13 7.90
C ASN A 262 -9.95 24.67 6.44
N THR A 263 -9.68 23.40 6.16
CA THR A 263 -9.62 22.87 4.81
C THR A 263 -10.33 21.52 4.75
N SER A 264 -11.07 21.31 3.67
CA SER A 264 -11.78 20.06 3.45
C SER A 264 -10.80 18.90 3.25
N ILE A 265 -11.16 17.67 3.63
CA ILE A 265 -10.25 16.51 3.53
C ILE A 265 -9.87 16.18 2.08
N GLN A 266 -10.76 16.46 1.13
CA GLN A 266 -10.48 16.29 -0.30
C GLN A 266 -9.48 17.33 -0.83
N ASP A 267 -9.54 18.56 -0.33
CA ASP A 267 -8.55 19.59 -0.68
C ASP A 267 -7.19 19.28 -0.04
N ILE A 268 -7.17 18.77 1.20
CA ILE A 268 -5.93 18.31 1.85
C ILE A 268 -5.31 17.16 1.06
N ALA A 269 -6.10 16.16 0.66
CA ALA A 269 -5.62 15.04 -0.16
C ALA A 269 -5.05 15.52 -1.50
N SER A 270 -5.77 16.41 -2.20
CA SER A 270 -5.31 17.05 -3.44
C SER A 270 -3.99 17.81 -3.26
N GLN A 271 -3.86 18.59 -2.19
CA GLN A 271 -2.65 19.37 -1.90
C GLN A 271 -1.46 18.47 -1.52
N LEU A 272 -1.68 17.31 -0.89
CA LEU A 272 -0.61 16.33 -0.64
C LEU A 272 -0.04 15.74 -1.93
N LEU A 273 -0.88 15.52 -2.96
CA LEU A 273 -0.42 15.11 -4.28
C LEU A 273 0.49 16.19 -4.90
N ASP A 274 0.05 17.46 -4.84
CA ASP A 274 0.84 18.59 -5.36
C ASP A 274 2.16 18.73 -4.61
N GLN A 275 2.13 18.63 -3.28
CA GLN A 275 3.33 18.72 -2.45
C GLN A 275 4.31 17.60 -2.78
N SER A 276 3.84 16.37 -2.92
CA SER A 276 4.68 15.20 -3.26
C SER A 276 5.29 15.36 -4.66
N PHE A 277 4.53 15.87 -5.62
CA PHE A 277 5.02 16.18 -6.95
C PHE A 277 6.11 17.27 -6.93
N ILE A 278 5.90 18.36 -6.18
CA ILE A 278 6.87 19.45 -6.02
C ILE A 278 8.16 18.96 -5.35
N LEU A 279 8.06 18.03 -4.39
CA LEU A 279 9.19 17.40 -3.73
C LEU A 279 9.94 16.39 -4.60
N GLY A 280 9.47 16.16 -5.84
CA GLY A 280 10.19 15.38 -6.84
C GLY A 280 9.66 13.95 -7.04
N SER A 281 8.45 13.63 -6.58
CA SER A 281 7.85 12.33 -6.87
C SER A 281 7.68 12.13 -8.38
N THR A 282 8.26 11.05 -8.89
CA THR A 282 8.16 10.66 -10.29
C THR A 282 7.19 9.51 -10.54
N ASP A 283 6.47 9.07 -9.50
CA ASP A 283 5.58 7.92 -9.56
C ASP A 283 4.11 8.29 -9.77
N ASN A 284 3.27 7.28 -9.95
CA ASN A 284 1.85 7.38 -9.64
C ASN A 284 1.69 7.70 -8.15
N MET A 285 0.70 8.53 -7.84
CA MET A 285 0.44 8.97 -6.49
C MET A 285 -1.03 8.75 -6.18
N SER A 286 -1.30 8.07 -5.08
CA SER A 286 -2.64 7.78 -4.58
C SER A 286 -2.67 7.92 -3.07
N ILE A 287 -3.67 8.62 -2.54
CA ILE A 287 -3.83 8.84 -1.11
C ILE A 287 -5.31 8.77 -0.70
N TYR A 288 -5.55 8.16 0.45
CA TYR A 288 -6.77 8.25 1.22
C TYR A 288 -6.52 8.99 2.53
N ILE A 289 -7.44 9.87 2.88
CA ILE A 289 -7.58 10.46 4.21
C ILE A 289 -8.95 10.08 4.75
N ILE A 290 -8.99 9.33 5.85
CA ILE A 290 -10.22 8.89 6.51
C ILE A 290 -10.32 9.58 7.85
N LYS A 291 -11.47 10.19 8.13
CA LYS A 291 -11.84 10.70 9.46
C LYS A 291 -12.29 9.56 10.36
N ILE A 292 -11.72 9.52 11.55
CA ILE A 292 -12.22 8.69 12.65
C ILE A 292 -13.20 9.57 13.44
N SER A 293 -14.50 9.40 13.15
CA SER A 293 -15.56 10.04 13.93
C SER A 293 -15.56 9.43 15.33
N ASN A 294 -15.47 10.27 16.35
CA ASN A 294 -16.03 9.95 17.67
C ASN A 294 -17.49 10.37 17.69
#